data_AF-A0A8H6BTJ8-F1
#
_entry.id   AF-A0A8H6BTJ8-F1
#
_cell.length_a   1.000
_cell.length_b   1.000
_cell.length_c   1.000
_cell.angle_alpha   90.00
_cell.angle_beta   90.00
_cell.angle_gamma   90.00
#
_symmetry.space_group_name_H-M   'P 1'
#
loop_
_entity.id
_entity.type
_entity.pdbx_description
1 polymer ?
#
loop_
_entity_poly.entity_id
_entity_poly.type
_entity_poly.pdbx_seq_one_letter_code
_entity_poly.pdbx_strand_id
1 'polypeptide(L)'
;MAGVKFPESLEVLNLQSSMTTTRGLKLPQHLKHLILSGNGINSINPLKLPNTIEILYLNQNHIKTLNKVVFPPNCDPFFYENDKHITTLKDVILPPNLKTLKLSYHGIKTIESFEFPASLRYLSLAYNELRLIRNVKFGNHLKTLDLSGNQDLQSLDNVIIPESVTELRVPPQLVANLPAYVIERANENRLIIKKDDIESE
;
A
#
# COMPACT_ATOMS: atom_id res chain seq x y z
N MET A 1 -21.70 5.97 -10.85
CA MET A 1 -22.09 6.93 -9.78
C MET A 1 -21.69 8.38 -10.10
N ALA A 2 -21.73 8.83 -11.36
CA ALA A 2 -21.50 10.24 -11.66
C ALA A 2 -22.66 11.08 -11.09
N GLY A 3 -22.37 12.20 -10.44
CA GLY A 3 -23.38 13.10 -9.86
C GLY A 3 -23.86 12.75 -8.45
N VAL A 4 -23.43 11.63 -7.85
CA VAL A 4 -23.72 11.33 -6.43
C VAL A 4 -23.05 12.36 -5.53
N LYS A 5 -23.84 13.02 -4.67
CA LYS A 5 -23.35 13.91 -3.61
C LYS A 5 -23.52 13.22 -2.26
N PHE A 6 -22.41 12.96 -1.57
CA PHE A 6 -22.41 12.48 -0.19
C PHE A 6 -22.69 13.64 0.79
N PRO A 7 -23.21 13.36 2.00
CA PRO A 7 -23.26 14.38 3.04
C PRO A 7 -21.83 14.76 3.48
N GLU A 8 -21.60 16.04 3.74
CA GLU A 8 -20.25 16.53 4.10
C GLU A 8 -19.74 15.95 5.43
N SER A 9 -20.65 15.50 6.31
CA SER A 9 -20.35 14.82 7.57
C SER A 9 -19.96 13.34 7.43
N LEU A 10 -19.80 12.82 6.21
CA LEU A 10 -19.47 11.41 5.99
C LEU A 10 -17.98 11.15 6.29
N GLU A 11 -17.69 10.56 7.45
CA GLU A 11 -16.33 10.19 7.84
C GLU A 11 -15.85 8.87 7.21
N VAL A 12 -16.76 7.99 6.79
CA VAL A 12 -16.47 6.64 6.27
C VAL A 12 -17.21 6.40 4.96
N LEU A 13 -16.47 6.08 3.90
CA LEU A 13 -17.01 5.71 2.60
C LEU A 13 -16.47 4.34 2.20
N ASN A 14 -17.33 3.33 2.25
CA ASN A 14 -17.06 2.02 1.70
C ASN A 14 -17.70 1.88 0.31
N LEU A 15 -16.87 1.57 -0.67
CA LEU A 15 -17.24 1.32 -2.07
C LEU A 15 -16.63 0.00 -2.56
N GLN A 16 -16.24 -0.91 -1.66
CA GLN A 16 -15.67 -2.21 -2.00
C GLN A 16 -16.59 -2.99 -2.95
N SER A 17 -16.00 -3.57 -4.00
CA SER A 17 -16.68 -4.37 -5.03
C SER A 17 -17.97 -3.74 -5.61
N SER A 18 -18.04 -2.40 -5.59
CA SER A 18 -19.22 -1.60 -5.97
C SER A 18 -18.92 -0.59 -7.10
N MET A 19 -17.68 -0.52 -7.61
CA MET A 19 -17.22 0.57 -8.47
C MET A 19 -16.03 0.18 -9.36
N THR A 20 -16.23 0.07 -10.67
CA THR A 20 -15.14 -0.17 -11.65
C THR A 20 -14.35 1.10 -12.03
N THR A 21 -14.83 2.30 -11.69
CA THR A 21 -14.10 3.56 -11.93
C THR A 21 -14.48 4.66 -10.93
N THR A 22 -13.47 5.38 -10.44
CA THR A 22 -13.60 6.57 -9.58
C THR A 22 -13.95 7.85 -10.35
N ARG A 23 -14.12 7.79 -11.68
CA ARG A 23 -14.38 8.97 -12.52
C ARG A 23 -15.66 9.70 -12.09
N GLY A 24 -15.51 10.98 -11.73
CA GLY A 24 -16.60 11.83 -11.27
C GLY A 24 -17.00 11.65 -9.81
N LEU A 25 -16.33 10.77 -9.05
CA LEU A 25 -16.52 10.63 -7.61
C LEU A 25 -16.00 11.88 -6.89
N LYS A 26 -16.88 12.58 -6.16
CA LYS A 26 -16.51 13.71 -5.29
C LYS A 26 -16.50 13.23 -3.85
N LEU A 27 -15.35 13.29 -3.18
CA LEU A 27 -15.23 12.93 -1.76
C LEU A 27 -15.62 14.13 -0.87
N PRO A 28 -16.40 13.93 0.20
CA PRO A 28 -16.66 14.96 1.19
C PRO A 28 -15.38 15.32 1.96
N GLN A 29 -15.24 16.58 2.37
CA GLN A 29 -13.95 17.10 2.87
C GLN A 29 -13.57 16.62 4.27
N HIS A 30 -14.50 15.99 5.01
CA HIS A 30 -14.26 15.40 6.33
C HIS A 30 -14.03 13.88 6.30
N LEU A 31 -13.90 13.28 5.10
CA LEU A 31 -13.74 11.83 4.96
C LEU A 31 -12.41 11.35 5.57
N LYS A 32 -12.49 10.39 6.52
CA LYS A 32 -11.33 9.81 7.21
C LYS A 32 -10.98 8.42 6.68
N HIS A 33 -11.99 7.60 6.38
CA HIS A 33 -11.82 6.23 5.92
C HIS A 33 -12.38 6.06 4.51
N LEU A 34 -11.54 5.61 3.57
CA LEU A 34 -11.94 5.28 2.20
C LEU A 34 -11.56 3.85 1.87
N ILE A 35 -12.58 3.01 1.62
CA ILE A 35 -12.41 1.62 1.22
C ILE A 35 -12.82 1.48 -0.24
N LEU A 36 -11.85 1.21 -1.10
CA LEU A 36 -12.03 1.02 -2.55
C LEU A 36 -11.53 -0.37 -2.99
N SER A 37 -11.37 -1.31 -2.07
CA SER A 37 -10.86 -2.67 -2.32
C SER A 37 -11.72 -3.48 -3.30
N GLY A 38 -11.12 -4.50 -3.93
CA GLY A 38 -11.86 -5.54 -4.66
C GLY A 38 -12.74 -5.03 -5.81
N ASN A 39 -12.33 -3.94 -6.45
CA ASN A 39 -13.13 -3.15 -7.40
C ASN A 39 -12.66 -3.24 -8.85
N GLY A 40 -11.47 -3.81 -9.09
CA GLY A 40 -10.85 -3.86 -10.41
C GLY A 40 -10.46 -2.50 -11.01
N ILE A 41 -10.39 -1.44 -10.19
CA ILE A 41 -10.09 -0.07 -10.65
C ILE A 41 -8.69 -0.01 -11.29
N ASN A 42 -8.62 0.45 -12.53
CA ASN A 42 -7.36 0.59 -13.29
C ASN A 42 -6.53 1.84 -12.93
N SER A 43 -7.12 2.83 -12.26
CA SER A 43 -6.43 4.00 -11.70
C SER A 43 -7.32 4.73 -10.69
N ILE A 44 -6.78 5.19 -9.55
CA ILE A 44 -7.59 5.92 -8.55
C ILE A 44 -7.92 7.35 -8.97
N ASN A 45 -7.03 8.06 -9.67
CA ASN A 45 -7.32 8.27 -11.09
C ASN A 45 -8.77 8.74 -11.39
N PRO A 46 -9.29 9.93 -10.97
CA PRO A 46 -8.00 11.17 -10.41
C PRO A 46 -8.14 11.48 -8.91
N LEU A 47 -8.74 10.57 -8.16
CA LEU A 47 -9.50 10.88 -6.95
C LEU A 47 -8.73 11.76 -5.94
N LYS A 48 -9.14 13.02 -5.83
CA LYS A 48 -8.58 13.97 -4.86
C LYS A 48 -8.98 13.56 -3.45
N LEU A 49 -8.10 12.78 -2.81
CA LEU A 49 -8.20 12.42 -1.40
C LEU A 49 -8.10 13.69 -0.55
N PRO A 50 -9.04 13.94 0.38
CA PRO A 50 -8.89 15.03 1.33
C PRO A 50 -7.76 14.71 2.32
N ASN A 51 -7.10 15.75 2.85
CA ASN A 51 -6.00 15.61 3.81
C ASN A 51 -6.42 14.98 5.15
N THR A 52 -7.73 14.78 5.37
CA THR A 52 -8.33 14.08 6.51
C THR A 52 -8.25 12.56 6.43
N ILE A 53 -7.85 11.97 5.29
CA ILE A 53 -7.79 10.51 5.13
C ILE A 53 -6.74 9.90 6.07
N GLU A 54 -7.23 9.08 7.00
CA GLU A 54 -6.44 8.29 7.94
C GLU A 54 -6.30 6.83 7.50
N ILE A 55 -7.32 6.29 6.82
CA ILE A 55 -7.37 4.89 6.35
C ILE A 55 -7.70 4.86 4.85
N LEU A 56 -6.80 4.25 4.07
CA LEU A 56 -6.96 4.05 2.63
C LEU A 56 -6.72 2.59 2.27
N TYR A 57 -7.76 1.89 1.83
CA TYR A 57 -7.68 0.51 1.35
C TYR A 57 -7.85 0.47 -0.18
N LEU A 58 -6.81 0.01 -0.88
CA LEU A 58 -6.78 -0.11 -2.35
C LEU A 58 -6.48 -1.54 -2.83
N ASN A 59 -6.25 -2.50 -1.93
CA ASN A 59 -5.98 -3.90 -2.23
C ASN A 59 -6.96 -4.52 -3.23
N GLN A 60 -6.50 -5.49 -4.02
CA GLN A 60 -7.31 -6.18 -5.04
C GLN A 60 -7.90 -5.21 -6.09
N ASN A 61 -7.03 -4.41 -6.70
CA ASN A 61 -7.34 -3.52 -7.83
C ASN A 61 -6.23 -3.52 -8.87
N HIS A 62 -6.56 -3.17 -10.11
CA HIS A 62 -5.66 -3.21 -11.28
C HIS A 62 -4.93 -1.87 -11.52
N ILE A 63 -4.68 -1.07 -10.47
CA ILE A 63 -4.18 0.31 -10.58
C ILE A 63 -2.80 0.33 -11.26
N LYS A 64 -2.69 0.74 -12.53
CA LYS A 64 -1.45 0.50 -13.31
C LYS A 64 -0.27 1.39 -12.90
N THR A 65 -0.54 2.63 -12.52
CA THR A 65 0.45 3.58 -12.00
C THR A 65 -0.16 4.50 -10.96
N LEU A 66 0.65 4.88 -9.97
CA LEU A 66 0.37 5.96 -9.03
C LEU A 66 1.45 7.04 -9.22
N ASN A 67 1.26 7.95 -10.18
CA ASN A 67 2.17 9.06 -10.45
C ASN A 67 1.34 10.35 -10.56
N LYS A 68 1.65 11.36 -9.73
CA LYS A 68 1.08 12.73 -9.75
C LYS A 68 -0.43 12.83 -10.07
N VAL A 69 -1.27 12.56 -9.07
CA VAL A 69 -2.75 12.45 -9.13
C VAL A 69 -3.45 13.74 -9.64
N VAL A 70 -3.58 13.90 -10.97
CA VAL A 70 -4.37 14.92 -11.73
C VAL A 70 -4.93 14.29 -13.05
N PHE A 71 -5.64 15.03 -13.95
CA PHE A 71 -6.71 14.47 -14.83
C PHE A 71 -6.55 14.26 -16.37
N PRO A 72 -7.43 13.45 -17.03
CA PRO A 72 -7.05 12.53 -18.12
C PRO A 72 -7.50 13.05 -19.52
N PRO A 73 -7.12 12.41 -20.65
CA PRO A 73 -7.70 11.14 -21.17
C PRO A 73 -6.62 10.01 -21.35
N ASN A 74 -6.86 8.78 -21.84
CA ASN A 74 -8.00 8.16 -22.55
C ASN A 74 -8.16 6.63 -22.23
N CYS A 75 -8.88 5.86 -23.07
CA CYS A 75 -9.24 4.41 -22.97
C CYS A 75 -8.04 3.41 -23.06
N ASP A 76 -8.13 2.08 -22.81
CA ASP A 76 -9.12 1.08 -23.27
C ASP A 76 -9.31 -0.17 -22.33
N PRO A 77 -10.33 -1.04 -22.52
CA PRO A 77 -10.62 -2.20 -21.66
C PRO A 77 -10.14 -3.55 -22.23
N PHE A 78 -10.50 -4.66 -21.55
CA PHE A 78 -10.16 -6.07 -21.83
C PHE A 78 -8.70 -6.49 -21.60
N PHE A 79 -8.44 -7.14 -20.45
CA PHE A 79 -8.22 -8.59 -20.44
C PHE A 79 -8.53 -9.18 -19.04
N TYR A 80 -8.58 -10.51 -18.94
CA TYR A 80 -8.73 -11.25 -17.68
C TYR A 80 -7.48 -12.11 -17.42
N GLU A 81 -7.20 -12.35 -16.13
CA GLU A 81 -6.15 -13.25 -15.59
C GLU A 81 -4.68 -12.84 -15.84
N ASN A 82 -3.82 -13.06 -14.83
CA ASN A 82 -2.39 -12.68 -14.70
C ASN A 82 -2.02 -11.23 -14.30
N ASP A 83 -2.94 -10.27 -14.38
CA ASP A 83 -2.61 -8.83 -14.43
C ASP A 83 -2.40 -8.11 -13.07
N LYS A 84 -1.31 -8.46 -12.37
CA LYS A 84 -0.78 -7.77 -11.16
C LYS A 84 -0.17 -6.38 -11.52
N HIS A 85 -0.81 -5.26 -11.12
CA HIS A 85 -0.57 -4.00 -11.86
C HIS A 85 -0.10 -2.69 -11.19
N ILE A 86 -0.16 -2.44 -9.87
CA ILE A 86 0.61 -1.28 -9.33
C ILE A 86 2.08 -1.65 -9.47
N THR A 87 2.81 -1.11 -10.44
CA THR A 87 4.21 -1.52 -10.69
C THR A 87 5.25 -0.74 -9.88
N THR A 88 4.92 0.50 -9.46
CA THR A 88 5.81 1.40 -8.72
C THR A 88 5.03 2.43 -7.89
N LEU A 89 5.70 3.00 -6.88
CA LEU A 89 5.22 4.13 -6.05
C LEU A 89 5.93 5.47 -6.40
N LYS A 90 6.59 5.54 -7.56
CA LYS A 90 7.31 6.74 -8.00
C LYS A 90 6.36 7.93 -8.23
N ASP A 91 6.69 9.07 -7.63
CA ASP A 91 5.89 10.31 -7.58
C ASP A 91 4.49 10.17 -6.93
N VAL A 92 4.33 9.25 -5.96
CA VAL A 92 3.17 9.25 -5.04
C VAL A 92 3.38 10.27 -3.92
N ILE A 93 2.35 11.09 -3.67
CA ILE A 93 2.24 11.89 -2.43
C ILE A 93 1.09 11.28 -1.62
N LEU A 94 1.40 10.76 -0.44
CA LEU A 94 0.41 10.20 0.49
C LEU A 94 -0.13 11.31 1.43
N PRO A 95 -1.39 11.23 1.91
CA PRO A 95 -1.90 12.19 2.90
C PRO A 95 -1.02 12.24 4.16
N PRO A 96 -0.71 13.43 4.70
CA PRO A 96 0.21 13.58 5.84
C PRO A 96 -0.37 13.04 7.17
N ASN A 97 -1.66 12.71 7.20
CA ASN A 97 -2.36 12.11 8.34
C ASN A 97 -2.63 10.61 8.15
N LEU A 98 -2.17 9.99 7.06
CA LEU A 98 -2.46 8.59 6.75
C LEU A 98 -1.87 7.66 7.82
N LYS A 99 -2.73 6.93 8.53
CA LYS A 99 -2.37 5.98 9.60
C LYS A 99 -2.31 4.54 9.09
N THR A 100 -3.07 4.20 8.06
CA THR A 100 -3.12 2.83 7.49
C THR A 100 -3.17 2.84 5.98
N LEU A 101 -2.22 2.14 5.35
CA LEU A 101 -2.13 1.92 3.91
C LEU A 101 -2.11 0.42 3.60
N LYS A 102 -3.08 -0.03 2.80
CA LYS A 102 -3.14 -1.41 2.28
C LYS A 102 -3.02 -1.41 0.75
N LEU A 103 -1.87 -1.86 0.27
CA LEU A 103 -1.48 -2.05 -1.14
C LEU A 103 -1.13 -3.52 -1.39
N SER A 104 -1.95 -4.42 -0.85
CA SER A 104 -1.78 -5.87 -0.96
C SER A 104 -2.40 -6.39 -2.26
N TYR A 105 -1.80 -7.43 -2.86
CA TYR A 105 -2.23 -8.04 -4.14
C TYR A 105 -2.23 -7.04 -5.31
N HIS A 106 -1.04 -6.48 -5.61
CA HIS A 106 -0.75 -5.78 -6.86
C HIS A 106 0.56 -6.35 -7.47
N GLY A 107 1.28 -5.58 -8.30
CA GLY A 107 2.49 -6.02 -9.00
C GLY A 107 3.70 -5.14 -8.72
N ILE A 108 3.84 -4.63 -7.50
CA ILE A 108 4.89 -3.63 -7.21
C ILE A 108 6.22 -4.34 -7.27
N LYS A 109 7.07 -4.00 -8.25
CA LYS A 109 8.36 -4.66 -8.50
C LYS A 109 9.51 -3.94 -7.82
N THR A 110 9.44 -2.62 -7.73
CA THR A 110 10.42 -1.79 -7.03
C THR A 110 9.78 -0.67 -6.21
N ILE A 111 10.37 -0.38 -5.06
CA ILE A 111 10.15 0.87 -4.32
C ILE A 111 11.52 1.48 -4.06
N GLU A 112 11.81 2.61 -4.72
CA GLU A 112 13.11 3.26 -4.65
C GLU A 112 12.96 4.74 -4.32
N SER A 113 13.76 5.22 -3.36
CA SER A 113 13.81 6.62 -2.92
C SER A 113 12.44 7.19 -2.48
N PHE A 114 11.68 6.40 -1.72
CA PHE A 114 10.34 6.73 -1.26
C PHE A 114 10.27 7.05 0.23
N GLU A 115 9.45 8.03 0.63
CA GLU A 115 9.27 8.46 2.02
C GLU A 115 7.80 8.30 2.43
N PHE A 116 7.52 7.35 3.33
CA PHE A 116 6.19 7.15 3.89
C PHE A 116 5.88 8.20 4.98
N PRO A 117 4.64 8.70 5.08
CA PRO A 117 4.30 9.80 5.98
C PRO A 117 4.52 9.40 7.45
N ALA A 118 5.00 10.36 8.25
CA ALA A 118 5.36 10.14 9.67
C ALA A 118 4.19 9.63 10.55
N SER A 119 2.96 9.84 10.11
CA SER A 119 1.71 9.37 10.72
C SER A 119 1.45 7.86 10.58
N LEU A 120 2.12 7.18 9.64
CA LEU A 120 1.78 5.83 9.21
C LEU A 120 2.08 4.81 10.32
N ARG A 121 1.08 3.99 10.67
CA ARG A 121 1.12 2.97 11.72
C ARG A 121 1.02 1.56 11.18
N TYR A 122 0.37 1.38 10.03
CA TYR A 122 0.26 0.09 9.35
C TYR A 122 0.53 0.26 7.85
N LEU A 123 1.46 -0.53 7.32
CA LEU A 123 1.74 -0.66 5.90
C LEU A 123 1.71 -2.14 5.49
N SER A 124 0.88 -2.48 4.51
CA SER A 124 0.98 -3.77 3.82
C SER A 124 1.22 -3.58 2.33
N LEU A 125 2.28 -4.23 1.87
CA LEU A 125 2.72 -4.44 0.49
C LEU A 125 2.69 -5.96 0.17
N ALA A 126 1.87 -6.70 0.89
CA ALA A 126 1.75 -8.16 0.80
C ALA A 126 1.36 -8.65 -0.61
N TYR A 127 1.88 -9.80 -1.02
CA TYR A 127 1.58 -10.49 -2.29
C TYR A 127 1.74 -9.60 -3.54
N ASN A 128 2.81 -8.80 -3.57
CA ASN A 128 3.23 -8.03 -4.75
C ASN A 128 4.20 -8.85 -5.63
N GLU A 129 5.18 -8.20 -6.26
CA GLU A 129 6.27 -8.81 -7.01
C GLU A 129 7.60 -8.13 -6.63
N LEU A 130 7.74 -7.66 -5.39
CA LEU A 130 8.87 -6.83 -4.98
C LEU A 130 10.16 -7.62 -5.15
N ARG A 131 11.10 -7.03 -5.90
CA ARG A 131 12.48 -7.54 -6.07
C ARG A 131 13.50 -6.62 -5.41
N LEU A 132 13.11 -5.36 -5.18
CA LEU A 132 13.95 -4.31 -4.64
C LEU A 132 13.15 -3.32 -3.80
N ILE A 133 13.62 -3.07 -2.58
CA ILE A 133 13.26 -1.90 -1.77
C ILE A 133 14.55 -1.15 -1.47
N ARG A 134 14.71 0.09 -1.96
CA ARG A 134 15.96 0.88 -1.83
C ARG A 134 15.73 2.32 -1.38
N ASN A 135 16.58 2.84 -0.49
CA ASN A 135 16.52 4.23 -0.01
C ASN A 135 15.14 4.62 0.55
N VAL A 136 14.41 3.66 1.13
CA VAL A 136 13.05 3.86 1.63
C VAL A 136 13.09 4.31 3.08
N LYS A 137 12.37 5.40 3.36
CA LYS A 137 12.18 5.93 4.71
C LYS A 137 10.79 5.61 5.23
N PHE A 138 10.72 5.13 6.47
CA PHE A 138 9.48 4.89 7.20
C PHE A 138 9.29 5.91 8.31
N GLY A 139 8.04 6.28 8.58
CA GLY A 139 7.66 7.11 9.71
C GLY A 139 7.97 6.45 11.06
N ASN A 140 8.36 7.25 12.05
CA ASN A 140 8.67 6.78 13.40
C ASN A 140 7.46 6.25 14.19
N HIS A 141 6.25 6.24 13.63
CA HIS A 141 5.05 5.63 14.22
C HIS A 141 4.67 4.25 13.65
N LEU A 142 5.41 3.73 12.67
CA LEU A 142 5.07 2.46 12.00
C LEU A 142 5.12 1.29 12.99
N LYS A 143 4.01 0.55 13.14
CA LYS A 143 3.88 -0.59 14.06
C LYS A 143 3.91 -1.94 13.36
N THR A 144 3.22 -2.04 12.22
CA THR A 144 3.23 -3.23 11.37
C THR A 144 3.77 -2.88 9.98
N LEU A 145 4.81 -3.58 9.56
CA LEU A 145 5.29 -3.61 8.18
C LEU A 145 5.08 -5.02 7.62
N ASP A 146 4.32 -5.14 6.55
CA ASP A 146 3.90 -6.41 5.98
C ASP A 146 4.34 -6.51 4.51
N LEU A 147 5.41 -7.26 4.28
CA LEU A 147 6.06 -7.53 2.99
C LEU A 147 5.84 -8.99 2.53
N SER A 148 4.94 -9.74 3.18
CA SER A 148 4.60 -11.14 2.84
C SER A 148 4.34 -11.39 1.35
N GLY A 149 4.49 -12.62 0.88
CA GLY A 149 4.17 -13.06 -0.49
C GLY A 149 5.05 -12.48 -1.62
N ASN A 150 6.07 -11.68 -1.30
CA ASN A 150 7.01 -11.11 -2.26
C ASN A 150 8.21 -12.05 -2.46
N GLN A 151 8.00 -13.20 -3.10
CA GLN A 151 8.99 -14.30 -3.13
C GLN A 151 10.35 -13.93 -3.77
N ASP A 152 10.38 -12.92 -4.63
CA ASP A 152 11.62 -12.42 -5.26
C ASP A 152 12.40 -11.41 -4.38
N LEU A 153 11.87 -10.96 -3.24
CA LEU A 153 12.51 -9.96 -2.40
C LEU A 153 13.58 -10.60 -1.51
N GLN A 154 14.85 -10.38 -1.85
CA GLN A 154 15.98 -10.99 -1.15
C GLN A 154 16.72 -10.02 -0.21
N SER A 155 16.74 -8.70 -0.50
CA SER A 155 17.45 -7.68 0.29
C SER A 155 16.60 -6.43 0.56
N LEU A 156 17.08 -5.59 1.48
CA LEU A 156 16.60 -4.22 1.71
C LEU A 156 17.80 -3.25 1.63
N ASP A 157 17.88 -2.50 0.54
CA ASP A 157 19.07 -1.69 0.21
C ASP A 157 18.99 -0.29 0.85
N ASN A 158 19.79 -0.01 1.88
CA ASN A 158 19.74 1.28 2.60
C ASN A 158 18.31 1.62 3.09
N VAL A 159 17.71 0.67 3.80
CA VAL A 159 16.39 0.79 4.44
C VAL A 159 16.55 0.50 5.93
N ILE A 160 16.02 1.37 6.78
CA ILE A 160 16.03 1.18 8.24
C ILE A 160 14.61 0.80 8.70
N ILE A 161 14.46 -0.33 9.37
CA ILE A 161 13.21 -0.74 10.01
C ILE A 161 13.12 0.00 11.37
N PRO A 162 12.26 1.02 11.54
CA PRO A 162 12.34 1.88 12.72
C PRO A 162 11.99 1.11 14.01
N GLU A 163 12.53 1.57 15.15
CA GLU A 163 12.33 0.96 16.48
C GLU A 163 10.86 0.86 16.91
N SER A 164 9.97 1.63 16.28
CA SER A 164 8.54 1.53 16.50
C SER A 164 7.90 0.27 15.93
N VAL A 165 8.48 -0.38 14.92
CA VAL A 165 7.93 -1.61 14.31
C VAL A 165 8.02 -2.75 15.31
N THR A 166 6.86 -3.32 15.64
CA THR A 166 6.68 -4.43 16.58
C THR A 166 6.18 -5.71 15.87
N GLU A 167 5.68 -5.60 14.64
CA GLU A 167 5.39 -6.75 13.77
C GLU A 167 5.97 -6.51 12.37
N LEU A 168 6.86 -7.41 11.94
CA LEU A 168 7.44 -7.44 10.60
C LEU A 168 7.05 -8.77 9.94
N ARG A 169 6.35 -8.72 8.80
CA ARG A 169 6.04 -9.91 7.98
C ARG A 169 6.88 -9.88 6.71
N VAL A 170 7.51 -10.99 6.37
CA VAL A 170 8.51 -11.07 5.28
C VAL A 170 8.42 -12.40 4.52
N PRO A 171 8.79 -12.41 3.22
CA PRO A 171 8.96 -13.66 2.49
C PRO A 171 10.17 -14.42 3.06
N PRO A 172 10.19 -15.77 3.01
CA PRO A 172 11.30 -16.57 3.55
C PRO A 172 12.69 -16.18 3.04
N GLN A 173 12.79 -15.77 1.77
CA GLN A 173 14.06 -15.39 1.13
C GLN A 173 14.71 -14.13 1.75
N LEU A 174 13.90 -13.23 2.33
CA LEU A 174 14.41 -12.04 3.00
C LEU A 174 14.91 -12.34 4.43
N VAL A 175 14.38 -13.38 5.09
CA VAL A 175 14.71 -13.72 6.50
C VAL A 175 16.22 -13.93 6.68
N ALA A 176 16.87 -14.60 5.74
CA ALA A 176 18.32 -14.87 5.75
C ALA A 176 19.19 -13.61 5.62
N ASN A 177 18.64 -12.52 5.09
CA ASN A 177 19.34 -11.26 4.81
C ASN A 177 18.83 -10.09 5.67
N LEU A 178 18.07 -10.36 6.74
CA LEU A 178 17.66 -9.32 7.68
C LEU A 178 18.88 -8.76 8.43
N PRO A 179 19.01 -7.43 8.58
CA PRO A 179 20.11 -6.83 9.33
C PRO A 179 20.17 -7.32 10.79
N ALA A 180 21.38 -7.44 11.36
CA ALA A 180 21.60 -7.98 12.70
C ALA A 180 20.73 -7.33 13.80
N TYR A 181 20.55 -6.00 13.76
CA TYR A 181 19.71 -5.28 14.75
C TYR A 181 18.22 -5.67 14.69
N VAL A 182 17.73 -6.17 13.55
CA VAL A 182 16.36 -6.67 13.38
C VAL A 182 16.21 -8.04 14.05
N ILE A 183 17.23 -8.89 13.95
CA ILE A 183 17.30 -10.19 14.62
C ILE A 183 17.50 -10.02 16.14
N GLU A 184 18.36 -9.10 16.56
CA GLU A 184 18.56 -8.71 17.95
C GLU A 184 17.22 -8.28 18.60
N ARG A 185 16.49 -7.36 17.97
CA ARG A 185 15.14 -6.95 18.41
C ARG A 185 14.15 -8.12 18.50
N ALA A 186 14.28 -9.15 17.67
CA ALA A 186 13.43 -10.34 17.75
C ALA A 186 13.81 -11.23 18.94
N ASN A 187 15.11 -11.46 19.16
CA ASN A 187 15.62 -12.20 20.32
C ASN A 187 15.25 -11.52 21.65
N GLU A 188 15.22 -10.19 21.68
CA GLU A 188 14.77 -9.38 22.83
C GLU A 188 13.24 -9.28 22.97
N ASN A 189 12.46 -9.95 22.12
CA ASN A 189 10.98 -9.86 22.06
C ASN A 189 10.44 -8.44 21.78
N ARG A 190 11.28 -7.51 21.28
CA ARG A 190 10.88 -6.16 20.86
C ARG A 190 10.27 -6.12 19.45
N LEU A 191 10.47 -7.17 18.65
CA LEU A 191 9.95 -7.33 17.29
C LEU A 191 9.46 -8.77 17.04
N ILE A 192 8.20 -8.93 16.66
CA ILE A 192 7.70 -10.21 16.13
C ILE A 192 8.00 -10.26 14.64
N ILE A 193 8.90 -11.17 14.23
CA ILE A 193 9.12 -11.51 12.82
C ILE A 193 8.20 -12.68 12.45
N LYS A 194 7.40 -12.52 11.40
CA LYS A 194 6.62 -13.59 10.78
C LYS A 194 7.16 -13.85 9.38
N LYS A 195 7.44 -15.11 9.07
CA LYS A 195 7.60 -15.57 7.69
C LYS A 195 6.26 -16.09 7.19
N ASP A 196 6.04 -16.02 5.89
CA ASP A 196 5.02 -16.89 5.27
C ASP A 196 5.53 -18.32 5.34
N ASP A 197 4.69 -19.25 5.77
CA ASP A 197 4.95 -20.66 5.52
C ASP A 197 4.65 -20.96 4.05
N ILE A 198 5.64 -21.54 3.36
CA ILE A 198 5.43 -22.10 2.03
C ILE A 198 4.76 -23.46 2.26
N GLU A 199 3.47 -23.44 2.61
CA GLU A 199 2.63 -24.62 2.51
C GLU A 199 2.48 -24.92 1.01
N SER A 200 3.11 -26.01 0.60
CA SER A 200 3.15 -26.50 -0.76
C SER A 200 1.97 -27.41 -1.03
N GLU A 201 1.05 -27.01 -1.92
CA GLU A 201 0.16 -27.87 -2.70
C GLU A 201 -0.29 -27.14 -3.98
#